data_AF-A0A8J2V795-F1
#
_entry.id   AF-A0A8J2V795-F1
#
_cell.length_a   1.000
_cell.length_b   1.000
_cell.length_c   1.000
_cell.angle_alpha   90.00
_cell.angle_beta   90.00
_cell.angle_gamma   90.00
#
_symmetry.space_group_name_H-M   'P 1'
#
loop_
_entity.id
_entity.type
_entity.pdbx_description
1 polymer ?
#
loop_
_entity_poly.entity_id
_entity_poly.type
_entity_poly.pdbx_seq_one_letter_code
_entity_poly.pdbx_strand_id
1 'polypeptide(L)'
;MILGVVGLLYACTFWLMVTINADHAESRFVTLVDSGAGSRAIGHGEQVIAIRASEGIDAEELVEIKQTLAGLQAGEGNYPRAIKLYQDVLASRKAGSLPVTERAIIRDEVAHLSLAAGQPQDAAVIYSAFLEAAGDEAARQVPADPDSLEAFYAGKVRAAMPVFAEALAPIHDGEVLTGDEDVRLAAAAAMTDLGGYYAMQENGDYAAAGLLSAGYQTRLALLGAASQDTLQTALLLGPVYQKIGRYKDTETLYLTAFHAQEQARGSNSPELTLYIRLLADVYKSQNRLTEAEALNTHIRRLFSDAFGARRYLSNQVRDRRMDINRPVSLNFPLTEDYKPTDLVAAVDYAVPLSKSPGLEEMSIRLAELVTDEATTAMPSQLNTLFAHCSIEGERLTLRSGYRSYQTQVYLYDRNTNGTVTDPGTSEHQLGLAADIDVNGRLMRSTDRAYQCFEENAWRFGFILSYPPGNDYLPGPDTYEPWHWRYVGKQTALLYREAGPINKPQEFLAALPCYEERAMAGIWSIASEEDVCLAQMAGAPGGASASSRSQKAP
;
A
#
# COMPACT_ATOMS: atom_id res chain seq x y z
N MET A 1 -17.38 70.63 -47.74
CA MET A 1 -16.38 71.21 -46.80
C MET A 1 -17.02 71.61 -45.47
N ILE A 2 -18.08 72.42 -45.44
CA ILE A 2 -18.76 72.86 -44.19
C ILE A 2 -19.33 71.68 -43.37
N LEU A 3 -19.99 70.70 -44.01
CA LEU A 3 -20.49 69.48 -43.35
C LEU A 3 -19.39 68.63 -42.69
N GLY A 4 -18.19 68.61 -43.25
CA GLY A 4 -17.05 67.89 -42.68
C GLY A 4 -16.48 68.57 -41.44
N VAL A 5 -16.47 69.91 -41.41
CA VAL A 5 -16.00 70.70 -40.27
C VAL A 5 -16.98 70.62 -39.09
N VAL A 6 -18.28 70.67 -39.37
CA VAL A 6 -19.33 70.51 -38.33
C VAL A 6 -19.31 69.11 -37.72
N GLY A 7 -19.13 68.06 -38.55
CA GLY A 7 -18.97 66.69 -38.06
C GLY A 7 -17.73 66.48 -37.19
N LEU A 8 -16.60 67.10 -37.57
CA LEU A 8 -15.36 67.07 -36.78
C LEU A 8 -15.50 67.80 -35.44
N LEU A 9 -16.12 68.98 -35.44
CA LEU A 9 -16.39 69.73 -34.21
C LEU A 9 -17.29 68.94 -33.26
N TYR A 10 -18.37 68.35 -33.78
CA TYR A 10 -19.27 67.50 -32.99
C TYR A 10 -18.56 66.27 -32.42
N ALA A 11 -17.74 65.59 -33.22
CA ALA A 11 -16.95 64.45 -32.75
C ALA A 11 -15.95 64.86 -31.66
N CYS A 12 -15.28 66.00 -31.81
CA CYS A 12 -14.37 66.53 -30.79
C CYS A 12 -15.10 66.91 -29.50
N THR A 13 -16.25 67.58 -29.57
CA THR A 13 -17.04 67.94 -28.38
C THR A 13 -17.62 66.71 -27.69
N PHE A 14 -18.10 65.74 -28.47
CA PHE A 14 -18.62 64.47 -27.96
C PHE A 14 -17.51 63.68 -27.26
N TRP A 15 -16.35 63.57 -27.89
CA TRP A 15 -15.19 62.91 -27.30
C TRP A 15 -14.73 63.62 -26.01
N LEU A 16 -14.71 64.96 -26.00
CA LEU A 16 -14.39 65.75 -24.81
C LEU A 16 -15.40 65.55 -23.68
N MET A 17 -16.71 65.49 -23.98
CA MET A 17 -17.74 65.27 -22.94
C MET A 17 -17.59 63.91 -22.28
N VAL A 18 -17.37 62.86 -23.09
CA VAL A 18 -17.22 61.50 -22.59
C VAL A 18 -15.89 61.30 -21.83
N THR A 19 -14.87 62.13 -22.09
CA THR A 19 -13.59 62.01 -21.39
C THR A 19 -13.55 62.67 -20.01
N ILE A 20 -14.46 63.60 -19.72
CA ILE A 20 -14.43 64.39 -18.48
C ILE A 20 -15.67 64.24 -17.60
N ASN A 21 -16.74 63.62 -18.10
CA ASN A 21 -18.01 63.50 -17.38
C ASN A 21 -18.47 62.03 -17.32
N ALA A 22 -18.66 61.51 -16.10
CA ALA A 22 -19.03 60.12 -15.86
C ALA A 22 -20.42 59.76 -16.43
N ASP A 23 -21.44 60.62 -16.29
CA ASP A 23 -22.80 60.33 -16.77
C ASP A 23 -22.84 60.19 -18.29
N HIS A 24 -22.09 61.03 -19.01
CA HIS A 24 -21.96 60.93 -20.47
C HIS A 24 -21.20 59.68 -20.90
N ALA A 25 -20.14 59.31 -20.20
CA ALA A 25 -19.41 58.07 -20.44
C ALA A 25 -20.28 56.84 -20.16
N GLU A 26 -21.08 56.86 -19.10
CA GLU A 26 -21.96 55.79 -18.67
C GLU A 26 -23.12 55.59 -19.64
N SER A 27 -23.79 56.67 -20.04
CA SER A 27 -24.82 56.64 -21.09
C SER A 27 -24.29 56.03 -22.39
N ARG A 28 -23.05 56.40 -22.77
CA ARG A 28 -22.41 55.84 -23.96
C ARG A 28 -22.04 54.37 -23.80
N PHE A 29 -21.52 53.98 -22.63
CA PHE A 29 -21.22 52.61 -22.28
C PHE A 29 -22.45 51.72 -22.43
N VAL A 30 -23.56 52.06 -21.74
CA VAL A 30 -24.82 51.31 -21.76
C VAL A 30 -25.35 51.19 -23.19
N THR A 31 -25.39 52.30 -23.94
CA THR A 31 -25.85 52.27 -25.34
C THR A 31 -25.05 51.30 -26.22
N LEU A 32 -23.74 51.23 -26.02
CA LEU A 32 -22.87 50.33 -26.79
C LEU A 32 -23.03 48.87 -26.36
N VAL A 33 -23.24 48.63 -25.06
CA VAL A 33 -23.59 47.29 -24.55
C VAL A 33 -24.90 46.80 -25.15
N ASP A 34 -25.96 47.60 -25.08
CA ASP A 34 -27.30 47.24 -25.57
C ASP A 34 -27.34 47.01 -27.09
N SER A 35 -26.46 47.67 -27.83
CA SER A 35 -26.34 47.51 -29.28
C SER A 35 -25.42 46.35 -29.70
N GLY A 36 -24.88 45.59 -28.76
CA GLY A 36 -23.94 44.50 -29.01
C GLY A 36 -22.54 44.96 -29.45
N ALA A 37 -22.22 46.26 -29.32
CA ALA A 37 -20.94 46.85 -29.69
C ALA A 37 -19.93 46.79 -28.52
N GLY A 38 -19.78 45.62 -27.91
CA GLY A 38 -19.03 45.39 -26.67
C GLY A 38 -17.59 45.92 -26.69
N SER A 39 -16.81 45.62 -27.73
CA SER A 39 -15.41 46.07 -27.85
C SER A 39 -15.28 47.60 -27.83
N ARG A 40 -16.29 48.32 -28.35
CA ARG A 40 -16.32 49.79 -28.32
C ARG A 40 -16.77 50.33 -26.97
N ALA A 41 -17.54 49.56 -26.20
CA ALA A 41 -18.01 49.95 -24.88
C ALA A 41 -16.88 49.96 -23.85
N ILE A 42 -15.91 49.03 -23.94
CA ILE A 42 -14.85 48.83 -22.95
C ILE A 42 -14.16 50.14 -22.55
N GLY A 43 -13.70 50.92 -23.52
CA GLY A 43 -13.01 52.19 -23.24
C GLY A 43 -13.86 53.18 -22.45
N HIS A 44 -15.17 53.21 -22.69
CA HIS A 44 -16.10 54.07 -21.96
C HIS A 44 -16.36 53.55 -20.54
N GLY A 45 -16.50 52.24 -20.35
CA GLY A 45 -16.68 51.65 -19.02
C GLY A 45 -15.47 51.89 -18.11
N GLU A 46 -14.25 51.75 -18.65
CA GLU A 46 -13.01 52.10 -17.94
C GLU A 46 -13.00 53.58 -17.53
N GLN A 47 -13.51 54.45 -18.41
CA GLN A 47 -13.59 55.88 -18.18
C GLN A 47 -14.57 56.24 -17.06
N VAL A 48 -15.74 55.59 -17.03
CA VAL A 48 -16.72 55.76 -15.95
C VAL A 48 -16.08 55.39 -14.61
N ILE A 49 -15.45 54.22 -14.52
CA ILE A 49 -14.80 53.78 -13.28
C ILE A 49 -13.72 54.77 -12.84
N ALA A 50 -12.89 55.26 -13.77
CA ALA A 50 -11.82 56.20 -13.47
C ALA A 50 -12.35 57.57 -12.98
N ILE A 51 -13.35 58.14 -13.66
CA ILE A 51 -13.92 59.43 -13.30
C ILE A 51 -14.66 59.33 -11.96
N ARG A 52 -15.54 58.34 -11.80
CA ARG A 52 -16.29 58.13 -10.54
C ARG A 52 -15.36 57.89 -9.35
N ALA A 53 -14.28 57.13 -9.54
CA ALA A 53 -13.26 56.96 -8.50
C ALA A 53 -12.58 58.29 -8.13
N SER A 54 -12.30 59.17 -9.11
CA SER A 54 -11.73 60.50 -8.86
C SER A 54 -12.71 61.46 -8.17
N GLU A 55 -14.01 61.26 -8.37
CA GLU A 55 -15.10 61.98 -7.70
C GLU A 55 -15.33 61.48 -6.26
N GLY A 56 -14.61 60.45 -5.82
CA GLY A 56 -14.77 59.85 -4.50
C GLY A 56 -16.02 58.99 -4.34
N ILE A 57 -16.65 58.61 -5.46
CA ILE A 57 -17.78 57.67 -5.46
C ILE A 57 -17.29 56.31 -4.93
N ASP A 58 -18.06 55.73 -4.01
CA ASP A 58 -17.69 54.46 -3.39
C ASP A 58 -17.62 53.35 -4.45
N ALA A 59 -16.63 52.46 -4.31
CA ALA A 59 -16.48 51.29 -5.16
C ALA A 59 -17.73 50.40 -5.18
N GLU A 60 -18.59 50.52 -4.16
CA GLU A 60 -19.90 49.87 -4.01
C GLU A 60 -20.95 50.30 -5.06
N GLU A 61 -20.92 51.55 -5.52
CA GLU A 61 -21.85 52.05 -6.55
C GLU A 61 -21.44 51.58 -7.94
N LEU A 62 -20.20 51.12 -8.10
CA LEU A 62 -19.62 50.69 -9.37
C LEU A 62 -19.73 49.17 -9.61
N VAL A 63 -20.45 48.43 -8.78
CA VAL A 63 -20.52 46.96 -8.89
C VAL A 63 -21.07 46.50 -10.23
N GLU A 64 -22.22 47.04 -10.64
CA GLU A 64 -22.91 46.63 -11.87
C GLU A 64 -22.05 46.93 -13.11
N ILE A 65 -21.54 48.16 -13.21
CA ILE A 65 -20.68 48.54 -14.33
C ILE A 65 -19.37 47.73 -14.37
N LYS A 66 -18.79 47.40 -13.20
CA LYS A 66 -17.60 46.55 -13.13
C LYS A 66 -17.89 45.13 -13.61
N GLN A 67 -19.03 44.54 -13.25
CA GLN A 67 -19.42 43.20 -13.71
C GLN A 67 -19.65 43.18 -15.22
N THR A 68 -20.40 44.14 -15.77
CA THR A 68 -20.62 44.24 -17.23
C THR A 68 -19.29 44.43 -17.96
N LEU A 69 -18.43 45.33 -17.47
CA LEU A 69 -17.12 45.56 -18.06
C LEU A 69 -16.21 44.33 -17.97
N ALA A 70 -16.27 43.58 -16.87
CA ALA A 70 -15.51 42.34 -16.71
C ALA A 70 -15.91 41.30 -17.78
N GLY A 71 -17.21 41.11 -18.01
CA GLY A 71 -17.72 40.23 -19.07
C GLY A 71 -17.26 40.66 -20.47
N LEU A 72 -17.27 41.96 -20.75
CA LEU A 72 -16.75 42.49 -22.03
C LEU A 72 -15.24 42.26 -22.19
N GLN A 73 -14.46 42.54 -21.15
CA GLN A 73 -13.01 42.32 -21.15
C GLN A 73 -12.68 40.83 -21.35
N ALA A 74 -13.45 39.94 -20.72
CA ALA A 74 -13.33 38.49 -20.91
C ALA A 74 -13.62 38.08 -22.37
N GLY A 75 -14.67 38.64 -22.99
CA GLY A 75 -15.02 38.38 -24.39
C GLY A 75 -13.93 38.80 -25.39
N GLU A 76 -13.13 39.82 -25.05
CA GLU A 76 -11.97 40.24 -25.84
C GLU A 76 -10.67 39.48 -25.48
N GLY A 77 -10.74 38.49 -24.58
CA GLY A 77 -9.58 37.71 -24.13
C GLY A 77 -8.67 38.44 -23.13
N ASN A 78 -9.10 39.59 -22.58
CA ASN A 78 -8.35 40.32 -21.56
C ASN A 78 -8.64 39.78 -20.14
N TYR A 79 -8.30 38.51 -19.93
CA TYR A 79 -8.59 37.79 -18.68
C TYR A 79 -8.02 38.46 -17.43
N PRO A 80 -6.77 38.98 -17.40
CA PRO A 80 -6.24 39.62 -16.19
C PRO A 80 -7.05 40.83 -15.75
N ARG A 81 -7.55 41.63 -16.71
CA ARG A 81 -8.39 42.79 -16.39
C ARG A 81 -9.77 42.36 -15.92
N ALA A 82 -10.38 41.36 -16.56
CA ALA A 82 -11.67 40.81 -16.17
C ALA A 82 -11.65 40.23 -14.75
N ILE A 83 -10.65 39.39 -14.44
CA ILE A 83 -10.43 38.81 -13.11
C ILE A 83 -10.32 39.90 -12.05
N LYS A 84 -9.51 40.93 -12.31
CA LYS A 84 -9.35 42.06 -11.38
C LYS A 84 -10.66 42.79 -11.11
N LEU A 85 -11.47 43.04 -12.14
CA LEU A 85 -12.76 43.72 -11.98
C LEU A 85 -13.74 42.89 -11.12
N TYR A 86 -13.80 41.58 -11.33
CA TYR A 86 -14.62 40.71 -10.48
C TYR A 86 -14.09 40.60 -9.05
N GLN A 87 -12.76 40.57 -8.85
CA GLN A 87 -12.15 40.61 -7.52
C GLN A 87 -12.44 41.94 -6.80
N ASP A 88 -12.39 43.07 -7.51
CA ASP A 88 -12.75 44.39 -6.97
C ASP A 88 -14.23 44.42 -6.52
N VAL A 89 -15.11 43.72 -7.25
CA VAL A 89 -16.51 43.55 -6.85
C VAL A 89 -16.62 42.72 -5.56
N LEU A 90 -15.94 41.58 -5.50
CA LEU A 90 -15.93 40.69 -4.33
C LEU A 90 -15.28 41.32 -3.08
N ALA A 91 -14.34 42.24 -3.26
CA ALA A 91 -13.67 42.96 -2.19
C ALA A 91 -14.47 44.18 -1.68
N SER A 92 -15.51 44.61 -2.40
CA SER A 92 -16.35 45.72 -1.97
C SER A 92 -17.13 45.38 -0.69
N ARG A 93 -17.39 46.36 0.17
CA ARG A 93 -18.25 46.17 1.36
C ARG A 93 -19.65 45.68 0.99
N LYS A 94 -20.17 46.12 -0.15
CA LYS A 94 -21.44 45.66 -0.74
C LYS A 94 -21.42 44.17 -1.12
N ALA A 95 -20.25 43.56 -1.32
CA ALA A 95 -20.16 42.10 -1.50
C ALA A 95 -20.75 41.35 -0.29
N GLY A 96 -20.59 41.87 0.93
CA GLY A 96 -21.18 41.29 2.13
C GLY A 96 -22.71 41.25 2.12
N SER A 97 -23.36 42.19 1.43
CA SER A 97 -24.82 42.25 1.29
C SER A 97 -25.36 41.49 0.09
N LEU A 98 -24.51 41.06 -0.86
CA LEU A 98 -24.93 40.18 -1.95
C LEU A 98 -25.39 38.82 -1.41
N PRO A 99 -26.38 38.17 -2.05
CA PRO A 99 -26.71 36.77 -1.81
C PRO A 99 -25.47 35.87 -1.91
N VAL A 100 -25.42 34.82 -1.08
CA VAL A 100 -24.30 33.86 -1.07
C VAL A 100 -24.11 33.22 -2.46
N THR A 101 -25.21 32.89 -3.13
CA THR A 101 -25.24 32.33 -4.49
C THR A 101 -24.69 33.30 -5.52
N GLU A 102 -25.02 34.60 -5.41
CA GLU A 102 -24.49 35.62 -6.33
C GLU A 102 -22.98 35.81 -6.16
N ARG A 103 -22.48 35.85 -4.92
CA ARG A 103 -21.04 35.84 -4.67
C ARG A 103 -20.34 34.60 -5.23
N ALA A 104 -20.99 33.44 -5.10
CA ALA A 104 -20.46 32.20 -5.63
C ALA A 104 -20.41 32.21 -7.17
N ILE A 105 -21.42 32.78 -7.85
CA ILE A 105 -21.41 32.98 -9.31
C ILE A 105 -20.22 33.85 -9.72
N ILE A 106 -19.96 34.97 -9.02
CA ILE A 106 -18.82 35.83 -9.36
C ILE A 106 -17.49 35.10 -9.16
N ARG A 107 -17.37 34.28 -8.11
CA ARG A 107 -16.17 33.45 -7.87
C ARG A 107 -16.00 32.37 -8.94
N ASP A 108 -17.09 31.76 -9.39
CA ASP A 108 -17.14 30.79 -10.48
C ASP A 108 -16.61 31.40 -11.79
N GLU A 109 -17.05 32.63 -12.12
CA GLU A 109 -16.54 33.40 -13.26
C GLU A 109 -15.03 33.67 -13.13
N VAL A 110 -14.57 34.10 -11.94
CA VAL A 110 -13.13 34.29 -11.70
C VAL A 110 -12.36 32.99 -11.92
N ALA A 111 -12.87 31.85 -11.45
CA ALA A 111 -12.22 30.55 -11.62
C ALA A 111 -12.16 30.13 -13.11
N HIS A 112 -13.25 30.30 -13.87
CA HIS A 112 -13.26 30.03 -15.30
C HIS A 112 -12.28 30.91 -16.08
N LEU A 113 -12.25 32.22 -15.78
CA LEU A 113 -11.30 33.14 -16.40
C LEU A 113 -9.85 32.81 -16.02
N SER A 114 -9.61 32.35 -14.80
CA SER A 114 -8.28 31.91 -14.35
C SER A 114 -7.82 30.68 -15.15
N LEU A 115 -8.70 29.71 -15.40
CA LEU A 115 -8.40 28.58 -16.28
C LEU A 115 -8.06 29.03 -17.72
N ALA A 116 -8.86 29.95 -18.27
CA ALA A 116 -8.61 30.53 -19.60
C ALA A 116 -7.30 31.34 -19.67
N ALA A 117 -6.88 31.94 -18.55
CA ALA A 117 -5.61 32.65 -18.42
C ALA A 117 -4.40 31.72 -18.20
N GLY A 118 -4.60 30.40 -18.14
CA GLY A 118 -3.54 29.44 -17.83
C GLY A 118 -3.10 29.46 -16.37
N GLN A 119 -4.00 29.85 -15.46
CA GLN A 119 -3.81 29.90 -14.01
C GLN A 119 -4.72 28.89 -13.29
N PRO A 120 -4.52 27.57 -13.51
CA PRO A 120 -5.38 26.53 -12.95
C PRO A 120 -5.36 26.50 -11.41
N GLN A 121 -4.34 27.06 -10.79
CA GLN A 121 -4.22 27.13 -9.34
C GLN A 121 -5.22 28.04 -8.66
N ASP A 122 -5.50 29.18 -9.26
CA ASP A 122 -6.43 30.15 -8.69
C ASP A 122 -7.85 29.59 -8.79
N ALA A 123 -8.14 28.88 -9.88
CA ALA A 123 -9.38 28.14 -10.05
C ALA A 123 -9.51 26.97 -9.05
N ALA A 124 -8.43 26.20 -8.85
CA ALA A 124 -8.43 25.07 -7.92
C ALA A 124 -8.75 25.50 -6.49
N VAL A 125 -8.19 26.63 -6.03
CA VAL A 125 -8.48 27.20 -4.70
C VAL A 125 -9.97 27.52 -4.55
N ILE A 126 -10.58 28.14 -5.57
CA ILE A 126 -12.00 28.50 -5.55
C ILE A 126 -12.88 27.25 -5.54
N TYR A 127 -12.62 26.30 -6.43
CA TYR A 127 -13.43 25.08 -6.54
C TYR A 127 -13.21 24.10 -5.38
N SER A 128 -12.03 24.09 -4.74
CA SER A 128 -11.82 23.37 -3.48
C SER A 128 -12.68 23.96 -2.36
N ALA A 129 -12.77 25.29 -2.26
CA ALA A 129 -13.66 25.92 -1.28
C ALA A 129 -15.14 25.64 -1.58
N PHE A 130 -15.54 25.54 -2.86
CA PHE A 130 -16.88 25.09 -3.22
C PHE A 130 -17.12 23.62 -2.87
N LEU A 131 -16.13 22.76 -3.06
CA LEU A 131 -16.20 21.35 -2.68
C LEU A 131 -16.38 21.18 -1.17
N GLU A 132 -15.64 21.94 -0.37
CA GLU A 132 -15.82 21.98 1.10
C GLU A 132 -17.22 22.47 1.49
N ALA A 133 -17.71 23.53 0.83
CA ALA A 133 -19.05 24.07 1.09
C ALA A 133 -20.18 23.12 0.64
N ALA A 134 -19.93 22.25 -0.34
CA ALA A 134 -20.87 21.23 -0.77
C ALA A 134 -20.94 20.05 0.22
N GLY A 135 -19.86 19.74 0.92
CA GLY A 135 -19.80 18.65 1.90
C GLY A 135 -20.25 17.30 1.30
N ASP A 136 -21.08 16.57 2.05
CA ASP A 136 -21.61 15.26 1.63
C ASP A 136 -22.44 15.32 0.34
N GLU A 137 -22.98 16.49 -0.01
CA GLU A 137 -23.77 16.69 -1.22
C GLU A 137 -22.93 16.46 -2.49
N ALA A 138 -21.62 16.73 -2.43
CA ALA A 138 -20.70 16.49 -3.54
C ALA A 138 -20.62 15.01 -3.93
N ALA A 139 -20.78 14.09 -2.97
CA ALA A 139 -20.74 12.65 -3.21
C ALA A 139 -22.05 12.08 -3.77
N ARG A 140 -23.14 12.86 -3.77
CA ARG A 140 -24.47 12.39 -4.21
C ARG A 140 -24.63 12.51 -5.72
N GLN A 141 -25.12 11.43 -6.35
CA GLN A 141 -25.53 11.46 -7.75
C GLN A 141 -26.81 12.27 -7.95
N VAL A 142 -27.78 12.10 -7.03
CA VAL A 142 -29.04 12.84 -6.99
C VAL A 142 -29.04 13.67 -5.71
N PRO A 143 -29.20 15.00 -5.80
CA PRO A 143 -29.21 15.83 -4.61
C PRO A 143 -30.31 15.45 -3.63
N ALA A 144 -30.03 15.55 -2.33
CA ALA A 144 -31.05 15.34 -1.30
C ALA A 144 -32.08 16.47 -1.30
N ASP A 145 -31.61 17.70 -1.50
CA ASP A 145 -32.41 18.88 -1.75
C ASP A 145 -31.78 19.68 -2.90
N PRO A 146 -32.36 19.65 -4.11
CA PRO A 146 -31.84 20.36 -5.28
C PRO A 146 -31.76 21.89 -5.10
N ASP A 147 -32.56 22.47 -4.20
CA ASP A 147 -32.62 23.91 -3.96
C ASP A 147 -31.67 24.36 -2.84
N SER A 148 -30.93 23.42 -2.23
CA SER A 148 -29.96 23.71 -1.17
C SER A 148 -28.71 24.41 -1.69
N LEU A 149 -28.04 25.15 -0.81
CA LEU A 149 -26.79 25.85 -1.13
C LEU A 149 -25.65 24.85 -1.39
N GLU A 150 -25.66 23.74 -0.66
CA GLU A 150 -24.74 22.62 -0.80
C GLU A 150 -24.88 21.97 -2.19
N ALA A 151 -26.12 21.75 -2.66
CA ALA A 151 -26.38 21.22 -4.00
C ALA A 151 -25.95 22.20 -5.10
N PHE A 152 -26.16 23.50 -4.87
CA PHE A 152 -25.66 24.55 -5.75
C PHE A 152 -24.13 24.48 -5.89
N TYR A 153 -23.38 24.39 -4.79
CA TYR A 153 -21.92 24.27 -4.84
C TYR A 153 -21.46 22.96 -5.48
N ALA A 154 -22.09 21.83 -5.16
CA ALA A 154 -21.81 20.54 -5.78
C ALA A 154 -22.00 20.59 -7.31
N GLY A 155 -23.05 21.29 -7.76
CA GLY A 155 -23.31 21.54 -9.17
C GLY A 155 -22.18 22.30 -9.86
N LYS A 156 -21.68 23.37 -9.24
CA LYS A 156 -20.55 24.16 -9.76
C LYS A 156 -19.26 23.35 -9.86
N VAL A 157 -18.91 22.61 -8.80
CA VAL A 157 -17.73 21.73 -8.82
C VAL A 157 -17.85 20.68 -9.92
N ARG A 158 -19.02 20.04 -10.08
CA ARG A 158 -19.22 19.05 -11.15
C ARG A 158 -19.10 19.65 -12.55
N ALA A 159 -19.62 20.86 -12.76
CA ALA A 159 -19.54 21.56 -14.04
C ALA A 159 -18.11 21.97 -14.42
N ALA A 160 -17.24 22.20 -13.44
CA ALA A 160 -15.86 22.60 -13.67
C ALA A 160 -14.95 21.45 -14.12
N MET A 161 -15.32 20.19 -13.84
CA MET A 161 -14.52 19.01 -14.16
C MET A 161 -14.04 18.93 -15.62
N PRO A 162 -14.89 19.02 -16.65
CA PRO A 162 -14.42 19.01 -18.05
C PRO A 162 -13.51 20.20 -18.39
N VAL A 163 -13.71 21.36 -17.75
CA VAL A 163 -12.90 22.56 -17.99
C VAL A 163 -11.48 22.37 -17.42
N PHE A 164 -11.36 21.75 -16.25
CA PHE A 164 -10.04 21.35 -15.72
C PHE A 164 -9.36 20.30 -16.59
N ALA A 165 -10.10 19.31 -17.08
CA ALA A 165 -9.54 18.30 -17.98
C ALA A 165 -8.96 18.93 -19.27
N GLU A 166 -9.64 19.93 -19.83
CA GLU A 166 -9.18 20.66 -21.01
C GLU A 166 -7.99 21.58 -20.69
N ALA A 167 -8.07 22.37 -19.62
CA ALA A 167 -7.03 23.32 -19.23
C ALA A 167 -5.69 22.65 -18.89
N LEU A 168 -5.72 21.36 -18.51
CA LEU A 168 -4.55 20.57 -18.10
C LEU A 168 -4.23 19.44 -19.10
N ALA A 169 -4.68 19.55 -20.37
CA ALA A 169 -4.71 18.46 -21.34
C ALA A 169 -3.36 17.99 -21.96
N PRO A 170 -2.20 18.62 -21.74
CA PRO A 170 -0.97 17.87 -21.57
C PRO A 170 -0.73 17.82 -20.06
N ILE A 171 -1.08 16.70 -19.44
CA ILE A 171 -0.89 16.44 -18.01
C ILE A 171 0.42 17.08 -17.56
N HIS A 172 0.32 17.98 -16.58
CA HIS A 172 1.36 18.96 -16.37
C HIS A 172 2.57 18.33 -15.64
N ASP A 173 3.73 18.34 -16.30
CA ASP A 173 4.97 17.69 -15.82
C ASP A 173 5.95 18.68 -15.13
N GLY A 174 5.55 19.93 -14.84
CA GLY A 174 6.39 20.99 -14.24
C GLY A 174 5.77 21.73 -13.04
N GLU A 175 6.47 22.72 -12.48
CA GLU A 175 5.90 23.60 -11.45
C GLU A 175 5.05 24.70 -12.13
N VAL A 176 3.74 24.68 -11.89
CA VAL A 176 2.79 25.68 -12.46
C VAL A 176 2.65 26.91 -11.56
N LEU A 177 3.01 26.78 -10.28
CA LEU A 177 2.59 27.72 -9.26
C LEU A 177 3.59 28.87 -9.11
N THR A 178 3.05 30.09 -9.05
CA THR A 178 3.82 31.31 -8.79
C THR A 178 3.37 31.91 -7.47
N GLY A 179 4.26 32.62 -6.78
CA GLY A 179 3.97 33.21 -5.47
C GLY A 179 4.98 32.79 -4.40
N ASP A 180 4.69 33.16 -3.16
CA ASP A 180 5.47 32.69 -2.01
C ASP A 180 5.24 31.20 -1.73
N GLU A 181 6.01 30.64 -0.80
CA GLU A 181 5.93 29.21 -0.47
C GLU A 181 4.55 28.82 0.08
N ASP A 182 3.99 29.61 0.98
CA ASP A 182 2.72 29.31 1.66
C ASP A 182 1.53 29.32 0.67
N VAL A 183 1.47 30.30 -0.23
CA VAL A 183 0.42 30.39 -1.26
C VAL A 183 0.51 29.20 -2.21
N ARG A 184 1.72 28.81 -2.63
CA ARG A 184 1.91 27.65 -3.51
C ARG A 184 1.52 26.34 -2.83
N LEU A 185 1.86 26.16 -1.56
CA LEU A 185 1.47 24.97 -0.79
C LEU A 185 -0.05 24.89 -0.58
N ALA A 186 -0.70 26.02 -0.29
CA ALA A 186 -2.16 26.08 -0.16
C ALA A 186 -2.86 25.73 -1.48
N ALA A 187 -2.38 26.27 -2.61
CA ALA A 187 -2.90 25.91 -3.92
C ALA A 187 -2.65 24.43 -4.27
N ALA A 188 -1.49 23.87 -3.94
CA ALA A 188 -1.21 22.45 -4.14
C ALA A 188 -2.12 21.54 -3.28
N ALA A 189 -2.50 21.98 -2.08
CA ALA A 189 -3.50 21.31 -1.25
C ALA A 189 -4.87 21.32 -1.92
N ALA A 190 -5.35 22.49 -2.32
CA ALA A 190 -6.62 22.63 -3.03
C ALA A 190 -6.69 21.77 -4.32
N MET A 191 -5.59 21.73 -5.09
CA MET A 191 -5.48 20.84 -6.25
C MET A 191 -5.54 19.36 -5.87
N THR A 192 -4.92 18.97 -4.75
CA THR A 192 -4.93 17.58 -4.28
C THR A 192 -6.33 17.15 -3.86
N ASP A 193 -7.05 18.00 -3.13
CA ASP A 193 -8.39 17.70 -2.64
C ASP A 193 -9.39 17.63 -3.80
N LEU A 194 -9.36 18.61 -4.69
CA LEU A 194 -10.23 18.64 -5.87
C LEU A 194 -9.91 17.50 -6.85
N GLY A 195 -8.63 17.22 -7.07
CA GLY A 195 -8.18 16.13 -7.93
C GLY A 195 -8.55 14.76 -7.38
N GLY A 196 -8.43 14.56 -6.06
CA GLY A 196 -8.90 13.36 -5.37
C GLY A 196 -10.42 13.16 -5.52
N TYR A 197 -11.20 14.23 -5.40
CA TYR A 197 -12.64 14.18 -5.67
C TYR A 197 -12.95 13.78 -7.11
N TYR A 198 -12.33 14.40 -8.12
CA TYR A 198 -12.56 14.05 -9.52
C TYR A 198 -12.12 12.63 -9.88
N ALA A 199 -11.09 12.08 -9.22
CA ALA A 199 -10.66 10.70 -9.43
C ALA A 199 -11.77 9.68 -9.11
N MET A 200 -12.73 10.06 -8.26
CA MET A 200 -13.88 9.23 -7.89
C MET A 200 -15.08 9.43 -8.82
N GLN A 201 -15.07 10.45 -9.68
CA GLN A 201 -16.18 10.77 -10.57
C GLN A 201 -16.10 10.03 -11.91
N GLU A 202 -17.25 9.82 -12.54
CA GLU A 202 -17.32 9.31 -13.90
C GLU A 202 -16.68 10.32 -14.87
N ASN A 203 -15.78 9.83 -15.74
CA ASN A 203 -15.01 10.65 -16.69
C ASN A 203 -14.11 11.74 -16.06
N GLY A 204 -13.84 11.68 -14.75
CA GLY A 204 -13.01 12.66 -14.05
C GLY A 204 -11.50 12.44 -14.14
N ASP A 205 -11.05 11.35 -14.79
CA ASP A 205 -9.66 10.88 -14.73
C ASP A 205 -8.64 11.89 -15.26
N TYR A 206 -8.95 12.61 -16.33
CA TYR A 206 -8.05 13.62 -16.90
C TYR A 206 -7.95 14.88 -16.03
N ALA A 207 -9.07 15.36 -15.50
CA ALA A 207 -9.08 16.48 -14.56
C ALA A 207 -8.31 16.13 -13.28
N ALA A 208 -8.55 14.93 -12.74
CA ALA A 208 -7.86 14.39 -11.59
C ALA A 208 -6.35 14.29 -11.85
N ALA A 209 -5.94 13.69 -12.98
CA ALA A 209 -4.54 13.54 -13.35
C ALA A 209 -3.82 14.89 -13.45
N GLY A 210 -4.44 15.88 -14.09
CA GLY A 210 -3.87 17.22 -14.22
C GLY A 210 -3.67 17.91 -12.88
N LEU A 211 -4.72 17.94 -12.04
CA LEU A 211 -4.70 18.59 -10.72
C LEU A 211 -3.73 17.91 -9.76
N LEU A 212 -3.83 16.59 -9.63
CA LEU A 212 -2.95 15.82 -8.75
C LEU A 212 -1.49 15.89 -9.20
N SER A 213 -1.21 15.90 -10.51
CA SER A 213 0.16 16.08 -11.02
C SER A 213 0.72 17.45 -10.66
N ALA A 214 -0.03 18.52 -10.92
CA ALA A 214 0.41 19.87 -10.59
C ALA A 214 0.66 20.05 -9.09
N GLY A 215 -0.27 19.58 -8.24
CA GLY A 215 -0.12 19.59 -6.79
C GLY A 215 1.08 18.75 -6.31
N TYR A 216 1.31 17.58 -6.91
CA TYR A 216 2.46 16.72 -6.60
C TYR A 216 3.78 17.40 -6.95
N GLN A 217 3.91 18.01 -8.13
CA GLN A 217 5.16 18.65 -8.56
C GLN A 217 5.53 19.83 -7.66
N THR A 218 4.56 20.65 -7.25
CA THR A 218 4.81 21.73 -6.28
C THR A 218 5.27 21.18 -4.94
N ARG A 219 4.57 20.19 -4.38
CA ARG A 219 4.95 19.60 -3.08
C ARG A 219 6.31 18.92 -3.14
N LEU A 220 6.62 18.26 -4.26
CA LEU A 220 7.93 17.68 -4.51
C LEU A 220 9.04 18.74 -4.52
N ALA A 221 8.82 19.88 -5.17
CA ALA A 221 9.79 20.96 -5.26
C ALA A 221 10.03 21.68 -3.92
N LEU A 222 8.98 21.90 -3.13
CA LEU A 222 9.05 22.68 -1.89
C LEU A 222 9.36 21.84 -0.65
N LEU A 223 8.71 20.68 -0.52
CA LEU A 223 8.78 19.83 0.67
C LEU A 223 9.69 18.62 0.48
N GLY A 224 10.03 18.28 -0.76
CA GLY A 224 10.76 17.07 -1.12
C GLY A 224 9.89 15.81 -1.18
N ALA A 225 10.45 14.76 -1.77
CA ALA A 225 9.75 13.49 -2.00
C ALA A 225 9.41 12.70 -0.72
N ALA A 226 10.13 12.93 0.37
CA ALA A 226 9.93 12.22 1.64
C ALA A 226 8.85 12.85 2.53
N SER A 227 8.37 14.05 2.19
CA SER A 227 7.29 14.72 2.93
C SER A 227 5.99 13.93 2.85
N GLN A 228 5.27 13.83 3.96
CA GLN A 228 4.01 13.10 4.05
C GLN A 228 2.99 13.62 3.04
N ASP A 229 2.91 14.95 2.83
CA ASP A 229 1.97 15.56 1.89
C ASP A 229 2.29 15.20 0.44
N THR A 230 3.58 15.14 0.08
CA THR A 230 4.04 14.73 -1.25
C THR A 230 3.69 13.27 -1.52
N LEU A 231 3.91 12.40 -0.53
CA LEU A 231 3.60 10.97 -0.62
C LEU A 231 2.10 10.72 -0.72
N GLN A 232 1.28 11.46 0.03
CA GLN A 232 -0.17 11.34 -0.04
C GLN A 232 -0.68 11.70 -1.45
N THR A 233 -0.21 12.80 -2.03
CA THR A 233 -0.58 13.14 -3.41
C THR A 233 -0.11 12.08 -4.40
N ALA A 234 1.08 11.50 -4.22
CA ALA A 234 1.58 10.41 -5.06
C ALA A 234 0.68 9.15 -5.00
N LEU A 235 0.19 8.79 -3.80
CA LEU A 235 -0.71 7.65 -3.60
C LEU A 235 -2.09 7.87 -4.23
N LEU A 236 -2.55 9.12 -4.34
CA LEU A 236 -3.78 9.47 -5.06
C LEU A 236 -3.57 9.51 -6.59
N LEU A 237 -2.44 10.03 -7.05
CA LEU A 237 -2.12 10.19 -8.47
C LEU A 237 -1.84 8.86 -9.17
N GLY A 238 -1.17 7.92 -8.50
CA GLY A 238 -0.73 6.67 -9.14
C GLY A 238 -1.86 5.78 -9.68
N PRO A 239 -2.98 5.55 -8.97
CA PRO A 239 -4.14 4.85 -9.53
C PRO A 239 -4.77 5.57 -10.72
N VAL A 240 -4.82 6.92 -10.67
CA VAL A 240 -5.36 7.74 -11.77
C VAL A 240 -4.49 7.59 -13.02
N TYR A 241 -3.17 7.69 -12.88
CA TYR A 241 -2.23 7.43 -13.99
C TYR A 241 -2.35 6.04 -14.59
N GLN A 242 -2.53 5.00 -13.77
CA GLN A 242 -2.78 3.65 -14.28
C GLN A 242 -4.08 3.57 -15.09
N LYS A 243 -5.16 4.19 -14.61
CA LYS A 243 -6.47 4.18 -15.29
C LYS A 243 -6.43 4.84 -16.66
N ILE A 244 -5.62 5.89 -16.84
CA ILE A 244 -5.41 6.56 -18.13
C ILE A 244 -4.26 5.95 -18.96
N GLY A 245 -3.64 4.86 -18.51
CA GLY A 245 -2.57 4.16 -19.23
C GLY A 245 -1.17 4.76 -19.13
N ARG A 246 -0.95 5.75 -18.26
CA ARG A 246 0.37 6.35 -17.97
C ARG A 246 1.19 5.49 -16.98
N TYR A 247 1.45 4.24 -17.35
CA TYR A 247 2.15 3.29 -16.49
C TYR A 247 3.59 3.69 -16.18
N LYS A 248 4.30 4.28 -17.15
CA LYS A 248 5.69 4.73 -16.97
C LYS A 248 5.80 5.87 -15.96
N ASP A 249 4.83 6.77 -15.99
CA ASP A 249 4.77 7.90 -15.05
C ASP A 249 4.36 7.42 -13.66
N THR A 250 3.48 6.42 -13.58
CA THR A 250 3.16 5.74 -12.32
C THR A 250 4.38 5.05 -11.72
N GLU A 251 5.16 4.33 -12.54
CA GLU A 251 6.40 3.68 -12.10
C GLU A 251 7.39 4.72 -11.54
N THR A 252 7.60 5.82 -12.28
CA THR A 252 8.49 6.91 -11.86
C THR A 252 8.02 7.53 -10.54
N LEU A 253 6.73 7.77 -10.40
CA LEU A 253 6.10 8.32 -9.21
C LEU A 253 6.34 7.43 -7.98
N TYR A 254 6.05 6.13 -8.08
CA TYR A 254 6.23 5.20 -6.98
C TYR A 254 7.69 4.88 -6.67
N LEU A 255 8.59 4.85 -7.67
CA LEU A 255 10.03 4.72 -7.44
C LEU A 255 10.59 5.94 -6.69
N THR A 256 10.14 7.14 -7.05
CA THR A 256 10.54 8.38 -6.36
C THR A 256 10.12 8.34 -4.89
N ALA A 257 8.87 7.95 -4.61
CA ALA A 257 8.37 7.80 -3.25
C ALA A 257 9.10 6.69 -2.47
N PHE A 258 9.38 5.55 -3.11
CA PHE A 258 10.13 4.44 -2.52
C PHE A 258 11.53 4.87 -2.09
N HIS A 259 12.34 5.45 -2.98
CA HIS A 259 13.71 5.85 -2.66
C HIS A 259 13.77 6.97 -1.62
N ALA A 260 12.81 7.91 -1.67
CA ALA A 260 12.72 8.95 -0.66
C ALA A 260 12.41 8.38 0.74
N GLN A 261 11.48 7.42 0.84
CA GLN A 261 11.18 6.75 2.10
C GLN A 261 12.33 5.84 2.56
N GLU A 262 13.01 5.17 1.63
CA GLU A 262 14.17 4.32 1.93
C GLU A 262 15.29 5.16 2.55
N GLN A 263 15.57 6.33 1.98
CA GLN A 263 16.58 7.25 2.51
C GLN A 263 16.18 7.84 3.87
N ALA A 264 14.89 8.15 4.07
CA ALA A 264 14.41 8.78 5.31
C ALA A 264 14.24 7.80 6.48
N ARG A 265 13.85 6.56 6.21
CA ARG A 265 13.46 5.57 7.23
C ARG A 265 14.37 4.34 7.29
N GLY A 266 15.28 4.20 6.32
CA GLY A 266 16.14 3.05 6.15
C GLY A 266 15.51 1.94 5.31
N SER A 267 16.37 1.11 4.71
CA SER A 267 16.00 0.03 3.77
C SER A 267 15.18 -1.11 4.35
N ASN A 268 14.95 -1.13 5.67
CA ASN A 268 14.15 -2.15 6.38
C ASN A 268 12.84 -1.59 6.93
N SER A 269 12.43 -0.40 6.49
CA SER A 269 11.21 0.26 6.94
C SER A 269 9.96 -0.48 6.43
N PRO A 270 9.02 -0.94 7.29
CA PRO A 270 7.79 -1.60 6.88
C PRO A 270 6.96 -0.80 5.86
N GLU A 271 7.04 0.52 5.92
CA GLU A 271 6.39 1.49 5.05
C GLU A 271 6.81 1.32 3.58
N LEU A 272 8.01 0.79 3.31
CA LEU A 272 8.49 0.49 1.95
C LEU A 272 7.66 -0.59 1.26
N THR A 273 7.01 -1.47 2.02
CA THR A 273 6.16 -2.54 1.48
C THR A 273 5.06 -2.00 0.60
N LEU A 274 4.44 -0.88 1.01
CA LEU A 274 3.33 -0.28 0.27
C LEU A 274 3.79 0.08 -1.16
N TYR A 275 4.91 0.80 -1.27
CA TYR A 275 5.43 1.23 -2.57
C TYR A 275 5.89 0.07 -3.43
N ILE A 276 6.49 -0.98 -2.86
CA ILE A 276 6.87 -2.15 -3.66
C ILE A 276 5.65 -2.91 -4.18
N ARG A 277 4.55 -3.02 -3.40
CA ARG A 277 3.30 -3.64 -3.87
C ARG A 277 2.71 -2.85 -5.02
N LEU A 278 2.66 -1.53 -4.87
CA LEU A 278 2.17 -0.62 -5.91
C LEU A 278 3.00 -0.72 -7.20
N LEU A 279 4.34 -0.79 -7.10
CA LEU A 279 5.23 -1.00 -8.24
C LEU A 279 5.03 -2.37 -8.90
N ALA A 280 4.84 -3.44 -8.11
CA ALA A 280 4.57 -4.77 -8.65
C ALA A 280 3.25 -4.81 -9.45
N ASP A 281 2.22 -4.10 -9.00
CA ASP A 281 0.94 -4.01 -9.71
C ASP A 281 1.05 -3.16 -10.99
N VAL A 282 1.87 -2.11 -10.98
CA VAL A 282 2.23 -1.36 -12.20
C VAL A 282 2.95 -2.25 -13.20
N TYR A 283 3.88 -3.09 -12.76
CA TYR A 283 4.57 -4.05 -13.64
C TYR A 283 3.65 -5.12 -14.20
N LYS A 284 2.72 -5.66 -13.42
CA LYS A 284 1.67 -6.56 -13.94
C LYS A 284 0.83 -5.87 -15.01
N SER A 285 0.42 -4.62 -14.78
CA SER A 285 -0.37 -3.84 -15.74
C SER A 285 0.37 -3.56 -17.05
N GLN A 286 1.71 -3.55 -17.02
CA GLN A 286 2.59 -3.46 -18.19
C GLN A 286 2.95 -4.83 -18.81
N ASN A 287 2.38 -5.95 -18.32
CA ASN A 287 2.74 -7.32 -18.68
C ASN A 287 4.22 -7.68 -18.39
N ARG A 288 4.86 -6.97 -17.46
CA ARG A 288 6.23 -7.17 -16.98
C ARG A 288 6.25 -8.11 -15.76
N LEU A 289 5.77 -9.34 -15.97
CA LEU A 289 5.53 -10.30 -14.87
C LEU A 289 6.79 -10.70 -14.10
N THR A 290 7.93 -10.83 -14.77
CA THR A 290 9.21 -11.19 -14.14
C THR A 290 9.68 -10.12 -13.15
N GLU A 291 9.52 -8.84 -13.50
CA GLU A 291 9.89 -7.72 -12.61
C GLU A 291 8.91 -7.60 -11.45
N ALA A 292 7.61 -7.85 -11.68
CA ALA A 292 6.63 -7.95 -10.62
C ALA A 292 6.94 -9.10 -9.64
N GLU A 293 7.36 -10.26 -10.14
CA GLU A 293 7.77 -11.40 -9.32
C GLU A 293 9.07 -11.11 -8.54
N ALA A 294 10.03 -10.42 -9.16
CA ALA A 294 11.25 -9.97 -8.50
C ALA A 294 10.94 -8.98 -7.35
N LEU A 295 10.03 -8.03 -7.55
CA LEU A 295 9.58 -7.11 -6.51
C LEU A 295 8.80 -7.82 -5.39
N ASN A 296 7.94 -8.78 -5.71
CA ASN A 296 7.25 -9.59 -4.70
C ASN A 296 8.25 -10.44 -3.89
N THR A 297 9.28 -10.96 -4.54
CA THR A 297 10.39 -11.65 -3.87
C THR A 297 11.18 -10.67 -2.99
N HIS A 298 11.41 -9.44 -3.46
CA HIS A 298 12.05 -8.40 -2.68
C HIS A 298 11.22 -8.01 -1.45
N ILE A 299 9.89 -7.84 -1.57
CA ILE A 299 8.98 -7.65 -0.42
C ILE A 299 9.16 -8.77 0.60
N ARG A 300 9.16 -10.03 0.14
CA ARG A 300 9.37 -11.19 1.04
C ARG A 300 10.72 -11.11 1.75
N ARG A 301 11.78 -10.68 1.07
CA ARG A 301 13.11 -10.44 1.66
C ARG A 301 13.12 -9.25 2.64
N LEU A 302 12.51 -8.13 2.28
CA LEU A 302 12.45 -6.92 3.09
C LEU A 302 11.65 -7.17 4.38
N PHE A 303 10.56 -7.93 4.31
CA PHE A 303 9.89 -8.46 5.49
C PHE A 303 10.76 -9.43 6.28
N SER A 304 11.49 -10.33 5.60
CA SER A 304 12.45 -11.24 6.24
C SER A 304 13.57 -10.47 6.98
N ASP A 305 14.03 -9.33 6.46
CA ASP A 305 15.14 -8.53 6.99
C ASP A 305 14.68 -7.56 8.10
N ALA A 306 13.54 -6.88 7.90
CA ALA A 306 12.91 -6.00 8.88
C ALA A 306 12.39 -6.76 10.10
N PHE A 307 11.81 -7.96 9.89
CA PHE A 307 11.50 -8.87 10.98
C PHE A 307 12.73 -9.61 11.49
N GLY A 308 13.77 -9.84 10.68
CA GLY A 308 15.07 -10.40 11.06
C GLY A 308 15.77 -9.62 12.17
N ALA A 309 15.77 -8.28 12.07
CA ALA A 309 16.31 -7.39 13.11
C ALA A 309 15.46 -7.40 14.41
N ARG A 310 14.13 -7.57 14.31
CA ARG A 310 13.25 -7.80 15.48
C ARG A 310 13.29 -9.23 16.03
N ARG A 311 13.78 -10.18 15.23
CA ARG A 311 13.88 -11.61 15.52
C ARG A 311 14.96 -11.96 16.51
N TYR A 312 16.09 -11.26 16.46
CA TYR A 312 17.19 -11.46 17.41
C TYR A 312 16.75 -11.10 18.85
N LEU A 313 15.86 -10.10 18.98
CA LEU A 313 15.31 -9.68 20.27
C LEU A 313 14.11 -10.53 20.71
N SER A 314 13.31 -11.09 19.79
CA SER A 314 12.14 -11.92 20.14
C SER A 314 12.46 -13.42 20.35
N ASN A 315 13.53 -13.94 19.75
CA ASN A 315 13.98 -15.33 19.92
C ASN A 315 14.55 -15.62 21.33
N GLN A 316 14.92 -14.60 22.11
CA GLN A 316 15.40 -14.80 23.48
C GLN A 316 14.30 -15.19 24.48
N VAL A 317 13.00 -15.09 24.14
CA VAL A 317 11.92 -15.14 25.16
C VAL A 317 10.68 -15.96 24.78
N ARG A 318 10.73 -16.96 23.87
CA ARG A 318 9.53 -17.82 23.65
C ARG A 318 9.81 -19.33 23.58
N ASP A 319 8.97 -20.03 24.33
CA ASP A 319 8.64 -21.46 24.48
C ASP A 319 8.95 -22.38 23.27
N ARG A 320 10.22 -22.49 22.86
CA ARG A 320 10.69 -23.52 21.94
C ARG A 320 11.02 -24.77 22.73
N ARG A 321 10.42 -25.90 22.36
CA ARG A 321 10.66 -27.18 23.03
C ARG A 321 11.92 -27.81 22.47
N MET A 322 12.98 -27.86 23.27
CA MET A 322 14.31 -28.28 22.84
C MET A 322 14.32 -29.73 22.29
N ASP A 323 13.45 -30.60 22.79
CA ASP A 323 13.32 -31.99 22.34
C ASP A 323 12.57 -32.15 20.99
N ILE A 324 11.72 -31.18 20.62
CA ILE A 324 10.96 -31.19 19.36
C ILE A 324 11.64 -30.33 18.29
N ASN A 325 12.20 -29.21 18.72
CA ASN A 325 12.84 -28.23 17.85
C ASN A 325 14.33 -28.51 17.65
N ARG A 326 14.83 -29.68 18.10
CA ARG A 326 16.18 -30.15 17.83
C ARG A 326 16.42 -30.27 16.30
N PRO A 327 17.44 -29.59 15.76
CA PRO A 327 17.90 -29.80 14.39
C PRO A 327 18.62 -31.15 14.28
N VAL A 328 18.57 -31.75 13.09
CA VAL A 328 19.35 -32.96 12.76
C VAL A 328 19.96 -32.78 11.38
N SER A 329 21.29 -32.87 11.32
CA SER A 329 22.11 -32.68 10.12
C SER A 329 23.52 -33.22 10.36
N LEU A 330 24.42 -33.08 9.38
CA LEU A 330 25.86 -33.39 9.56
C LEU A 330 26.48 -32.62 10.74
N ASN A 331 25.97 -31.43 11.06
CA ASN A 331 26.46 -30.61 12.17
C ASN A 331 25.81 -30.96 13.51
N PHE A 332 24.64 -31.63 13.48
CA PHE A 332 23.85 -32.03 14.65
C PHE A 332 23.45 -33.51 14.57
N PRO A 333 24.41 -34.44 14.49
CA PRO A 333 24.10 -35.87 14.38
C PRO A 333 23.48 -36.43 15.66
N LEU A 334 22.65 -37.45 15.51
CA LEU A 334 22.13 -38.29 16.58
C LEU A 334 23.09 -39.46 16.84
N THR A 335 23.14 -39.91 18.08
CA THR A 335 23.87 -41.12 18.48
C THR A 335 23.25 -42.37 17.86
N GLU A 336 24.05 -43.43 17.72
CA GLU A 336 23.60 -44.69 17.11
C GLU A 336 22.46 -45.36 17.90
N ASP A 337 22.44 -45.14 19.22
CA ASP A 337 21.44 -45.66 20.15
C ASP A 337 20.24 -44.71 20.35
N TYR A 338 20.21 -43.55 19.69
CA TYR A 338 19.12 -42.59 19.83
C TYR A 338 17.78 -43.21 19.44
N LYS A 339 16.83 -43.20 20.38
CA LYS A 339 15.45 -43.63 20.17
C LYS A 339 14.50 -42.77 21.01
N PRO A 340 13.49 -42.11 20.39
CA PRO A 340 12.49 -41.40 21.15
C PRO A 340 11.69 -42.35 22.06
N THR A 341 11.42 -41.93 23.29
CA THR A 341 10.72 -42.74 24.30
C THR A 341 9.19 -42.71 24.15
N ASP A 342 8.66 -41.75 23.39
CA ASP A 342 7.24 -41.46 23.21
C ASP A 342 6.73 -41.85 21.80
N LEU A 343 7.36 -42.82 21.15
CA LEU A 343 6.88 -43.35 19.88
C LEU A 343 5.54 -44.08 20.05
N VAL A 344 4.59 -43.75 19.18
CA VAL A 344 3.27 -44.39 19.10
C VAL A 344 3.00 -44.84 17.67
N ALA A 345 2.18 -45.88 17.50
CA ALA A 345 1.75 -46.30 16.18
C ALA A 345 0.77 -45.25 15.61
N ALA A 346 1.03 -44.74 14.41
CA ALA A 346 0.20 -43.68 13.83
C ALA A 346 -1.25 -44.14 13.59
N VAL A 347 -1.46 -45.45 13.40
CA VAL A 347 -2.80 -46.05 13.26
C VAL A 347 -3.68 -45.88 14.50
N ASP A 348 -3.09 -45.81 15.70
CA ASP A 348 -3.83 -45.66 16.96
C ASP A 348 -4.53 -44.30 17.04
N TYR A 349 -4.09 -43.34 16.22
CA TYR A 349 -4.64 -41.99 16.07
C TYR A 349 -5.40 -41.81 14.75
N ALA A 350 -5.81 -42.92 14.13
CA ALA A 350 -6.54 -42.97 12.87
C ALA A 350 -5.80 -42.34 11.67
N VAL A 351 -4.47 -42.19 11.73
CA VAL A 351 -3.67 -41.75 10.59
C VAL A 351 -3.67 -42.86 9.53
N PRO A 352 -4.15 -42.61 8.29
CA PRO A 352 -4.08 -43.59 7.21
C PRO A 352 -2.64 -43.94 6.86
N LEU A 353 -2.34 -45.23 6.65
CA LEU A 353 -0.99 -45.74 6.41
C LEU A 353 -0.84 -46.33 5.00
N SER A 354 0.34 -46.19 4.39
CA SER A 354 0.65 -46.87 3.11
C SER A 354 1.33 -48.24 3.28
N LYS A 355 1.73 -48.58 4.51
CA LYS A 355 2.38 -49.86 4.85
C LYS A 355 1.73 -50.51 6.08
N SER A 356 2.18 -51.73 6.41
CA SER A 356 1.69 -52.49 7.57
C SER A 356 1.92 -51.72 8.89
N PRO A 357 0.92 -51.62 9.78
CA PRO A 357 1.04 -50.84 11.03
C PRO A 357 2.16 -51.28 11.97
N GLY A 358 2.60 -52.54 11.90
CA GLY A 358 3.67 -53.08 12.75
C GLY A 358 5.10 -52.71 12.32
N LEU A 359 5.27 -51.97 11.23
CA LEU A 359 6.58 -51.46 10.81
C LEU A 359 6.94 -50.21 11.61
N GLU A 360 8.20 -50.07 12.01
CA GLU A 360 8.66 -48.89 12.75
C GLU A 360 8.46 -47.58 11.97
N GLU A 361 8.53 -47.64 10.63
CA GLU A 361 8.21 -46.52 9.74
C GLU A 361 6.77 -46.00 9.88
N MET A 362 5.85 -46.79 10.43
CA MET A 362 4.46 -46.36 10.69
C MET A 362 4.28 -45.80 12.11
N SER A 363 5.37 -45.63 12.85
CA SER A 363 5.37 -44.97 14.16
C SER A 363 5.81 -43.51 14.03
N ILE A 364 5.26 -42.64 14.87
CA ILE A 364 5.65 -41.23 15.01
C ILE A 364 5.64 -40.88 16.50
N ARG A 365 6.35 -39.81 16.89
CA ARG A 365 6.33 -39.35 18.29
C ARG A 365 4.96 -38.82 18.68
N LEU A 366 4.59 -39.03 19.93
CA LEU A 366 3.42 -38.42 20.53
C LEU A 366 3.59 -36.89 20.60
N ALA A 367 4.76 -36.43 21.04
CA ALA A 367 5.13 -35.02 21.11
C ALA A 367 4.09 -34.14 21.87
N GLU A 368 3.51 -34.65 22.95
CA GLU A 368 2.41 -34.06 23.72
C GLU A 368 2.81 -32.78 24.47
N LEU A 369 1.98 -31.73 24.43
CA LEU A 369 2.16 -30.52 25.27
C LEU A 369 1.71 -30.83 26.71
N VAL A 370 2.32 -30.22 27.72
CA VAL A 370 2.04 -30.44 29.17
C VAL A 370 0.58 -30.10 29.59
N THR A 371 -0.28 -29.72 28.64
CA THR A 371 -1.72 -29.52 28.85
C THR A 371 -2.46 -30.78 28.42
N ASP A 372 -3.20 -31.42 29.34
CA ASP A 372 -3.95 -32.70 29.27
C ASP A 372 -5.00 -32.83 28.13
N GLU A 373 -4.69 -32.45 26.89
CA GLU A 373 -5.57 -32.59 25.74
C GLU A 373 -4.89 -33.44 24.64
N ALA A 374 -5.34 -34.68 24.50
CA ALA A 374 -4.92 -35.64 23.45
C ALA A 374 -5.08 -35.10 22.01
N THR A 375 -5.84 -34.03 21.83
CA THR A 375 -6.01 -33.32 20.56
C THR A 375 -4.75 -32.57 20.14
N THR A 376 -3.82 -32.25 21.04
CA THR A 376 -2.61 -31.46 20.75
C THR A 376 -1.42 -32.29 20.24
N ALA A 377 -1.45 -33.62 20.44
CA ALA A 377 -0.41 -34.54 20.04
C ALA A 377 -0.17 -34.55 18.51
N MET A 378 1.10 -34.76 18.09
CA MET A 378 1.49 -34.80 16.68
C MET A 378 0.63 -35.75 15.81
N PRO A 379 0.33 -37.00 16.24
CA PRO A 379 -0.49 -37.91 15.45
C PRO A 379 -1.93 -37.39 15.22
N SER A 380 -2.56 -36.82 16.26
CA SER A 380 -3.88 -36.19 16.18
C SER A 380 -3.86 -34.99 15.22
N GLN A 381 -2.81 -34.17 15.29
CA GLN A 381 -2.63 -33.03 14.39
C GLN A 381 -2.43 -33.46 12.94
N LEU A 382 -1.66 -34.53 12.70
CA LEU A 382 -1.44 -35.08 11.36
C LEU A 382 -2.75 -35.63 10.76
N ASN A 383 -3.52 -36.39 11.53
CA ASN A 383 -4.82 -36.89 11.09
C ASN A 383 -5.79 -35.74 10.77
N THR A 384 -5.82 -34.71 11.61
CA THR A 384 -6.66 -33.53 11.36
C THR A 384 -6.24 -32.78 10.10
N LEU A 385 -4.92 -32.64 9.86
CA LEU A 385 -4.40 -32.05 8.62
C LEU A 385 -4.78 -32.89 7.40
N PHE A 386 -4.70 -34.23 7.48
CA PHE A 386 -5.12 -35.11 6.39
C PHE A 386 -6.61 -34.97 6.09
N ALA A 387 -7.45 -34.88 7.12
CA ALA A 387 -8.88 -34.64 6.95
C ALA A 387 -9.15 -33.25 6.34
N HIS A 388 -8.42 -32.22 6.79
CA HIS A 388 -8.55 -30.85 6.28
C HIS A 388 -8.14 -30.72 4.82
N CYS A 389 -7.05 -31.40 4.43
CA CYS A 389 -6.54 -31.43 3.07
C CYS A 389 -7.04 -32.63 2.26
N SER A 390 -8.12 -33.28 2.71
CA SER A 390 -8.75 -34.37 1.97
C SER A 390 -9.49 -33.81 0.76
N ILE A 391 -9.10 -34.26 -0.43
CA ILE A 391 -9.66 -33.83 -1.70
C ILE A 391 -10.19 -35.07 -2.44
N GLU A 392 -11.37 -34.95 -3.06
CA GLU A 392 -11.92 -36.05 -3.86
C GLU A 392 -10.92 -36.47 -4.94
N GLY A 393 -10.56 -37.76 -4.94
CA GLY A 393 -9.58 -38.33 -5.86
C GLY A 393 -8.12 -38.28 -5.40
N GLU A 394 -7.79 -37.69 -4.24
CA GLU A 394 -6.44 -37.68 -3.66
C GLU A 394 -6.44 -38.26 -2.23
N ARG A 395 -6.11 -39.55 -2.11
CA ARG A 395 -6.01 -40.23 -0.81
C ARG A 395 -4.63 -40.02 -0.19
N LEU A 396 -4.62 -39.39 0.98
CA LEU A 396 -3.42 -39.18 1.78
C LEU A 396 -3.12 -40.36 2.69
N THR A 397 -1.86 -40.77 2.76
CA THR A 397 -1.37 -41.82 3.67
C THR A 397 0.05 -41.50 4.15
N LEU A 398 0.36 -41.84 5.41
CA LEU A 398 1.72 -41.80 5.95
C LEU A 398 2.56 -42.92 5.30
N ARG A 399 3.70 -42.52 4.72
CA ARG A 399 4.67 -43.43 4.09
C ARG A 399 5.85 -43.77 5.00
N SER A 400 6.30 -42.80 5.78
CA SER A 400 7.43 -42.95 6.69
C SER A 400 7.38 -41.89 7.78
N GLY A 401 7.35 -42.32 9.04
CA GLY A 401 7.43 -41.51 10.24
C GLY A 401 8.82 -41.64 10.87
N TYR A 402 8.98 -42.65 11.73
CA TYR A 402 10.22 -42.96 12.43
C TYR A 402 11.10 -43.97 11.68
N ARG A 403 12.41 -43.73 11.63
CA ARG A 403 13.41 -44.70 11.15
C ARG A 403 14.51 -44.85 12.19
N SER A 404 14.83 -46.07 12.61
CA SER A 404 15.97 -46.31 13.50
C SER A 404 17.30 -46.01 12.80
N TYR A 405 18.38 -45.83 13.57
CA TYR A 405 19.73 -45.68 13.03
C TYR A 405 20.08 -46.85 12.09
N GLN A 406 19.79 -48.09 12.50
CA GLN A 406 20.05 -49.29 11.70
C GLN A 406 19.25 -49.32 10.38
N THR A 407 17.99 -48.87 10.41
CA THR A 407 17.18 -48.72 9.19
C THR A 407 17.77 -47.65 8.28
N GLN A 408 18.26 -46.54 8.85
CA GLN A 408 18.92 -45.50 8.08
C GLN A 408 20.22 -46.00 7.43
N VAL A 409 21.05 -46.78 8.13
CA VAL A 409 22.23 -47.47 7.56
C VAL A 409 21.83 -48.31 6.35
N TYR A 410 20.82 -49.15 6.50
CA TYR A 410 20.35 -50.02 5.43
C TYR A 410 19.85 -49.25 4.20
N LEU A 411 19.17 -48.12 4.40
CA LEU A 411 18.69 -47.26 3.31
C LEU A 411 19.83 -46.48 2.66
N TYR A 412 20.77 -45.99 3.46
CA TYR A 412 21.94 -45.26 3.00
C TYR A 412 22.85 -46.13 2.14
N ASP A 413 23.15 -47.36 2.58
CA ASP A 413 24.00 -48.31 1.84
C ASP A 413 23.43 -48.69 0.45
N ARG A 414 22.13 -48.45 0.25
CA ARG A 414 21.40 -48.74 -0.99
C ARG A 414 21.02 -47.50 -1.77
N ASN A 415 21.46 -46.33 -1.31
CA ASN A 415 21.17 -45.05 -1.92
C ASN A 415 22.01 -44.87 -3.19
N THR A 416 21.45 -45.24 -4.34
CA THR A 416 22.13 -45.08 -5.63
C THR A 416 22.05 -43.66 -6.20
N ASN A 417 21.19 -42.79 -5.64
CA ASN A 417 20.82 -41.49 -6.24
C ASN A 417 21.23 -40.28 -5.38
N GLY A 418 21.86 -40.48 -4.22
CA GLY A 418 22.34 -39.39 -3.37
C GLY A 418 21.25 -38.63 -2.61
N THR A 419 20.06 -39.21 -2.41
CA THR A 419 18.92 -38.52 -1.76
C THR A 419 18.70 -38.92 -0.30
N VAL A 420 19.38 -39.96 0.19
CA VAL A 420 19.33 -40.41 1.58
C VAL A 420 20.50 -39.84 2.38
N THR A 421 20.22 -39.19 3.51
CA THR A 421 21.23 -38.61 4.41
C THR A 421 21.97 -39.67 5.24
N ASP A 422 23.19 -39.36 5.69
CA ASP A 422 24.02 -40.25 6.52
C ASP A 422 23.28 -40.72 7.79
N PRO A 423 23.53 -41.96 8.27
CA PRO A 423 23.01 -42.41 9.56
C PRO A 423 23.31 -41.42 10.68
N GLY A 424 22.29 -41.09 11.48
CA GLY A 424 22.39 -40.07 12.52
C GLY A 424 21.94 -38.68 12.06
N THR A 425 21.74 -38.46 10.76
CA THR A 425 21.44 -37.13 10.20
C THR A 425 20.08 -37.05 9.49
N SER A 426 19.23 -38.06 9.63
CA SER A 426 17.87 -38.05 9.08
C SER A 426 16.85 -37.52 10.09
N GLU A 427 15.99 -36.60 9.66
CA GLU A 427 14.89 -36.12 10.51
C GLU A 427 13.91 -37.23 10.94
N HIS A 428 13.81 -38.32 10.17
CA HIS A 428 12.99 -39.47 10.56
C HIS A 428 13.51 -40.19 11.81
N GLN A 429 14.80 -40.11 12.09
CA GLN A 429 15.35 -40.68 13.33
C GLN A 429 14.83 -39.95 14.57
N LEU A 430 14.36 -38.71 14.43
CA LEU A 430 13.67 -38.00 15.50
C LEU A 430 12.23 -38.48 15.71
N GLY A 431 11.63 -39.20 14.77
CA GLY A 431 10.22 -39.58 14.80
C GLY A 431 9.24 -38.40 14.70
N LEU A 432 9.74 -37.22 14.29
CA LEU A 432 8.97 -35.98 14.12
C LEU A 432 8.75 -35.61 12.65
N ALA A 433 9.34 -36.37 11.72
CA ALA A 433 9.11 -36.22 10.29
C ALA A 433 7.97 -37.12 9.82
N ALA A 434 7.29 -36.71 8.76
CA ALA A 434 6.25 -37.47 8.09
C ALA A 434 6.40 -37.33 6.57
N ASP A 435 6.74 -38.43 5.90
CA ASP A 435 6.63 -38.56 4.45
C ASP A 435 5.20 -38.90 4.06
N ILE A 436 4.65 -38.11 3.15
CA ILE A 436 3.25 -38.23 2.76
C ILE A 436 3.12 -38.78 1.34
N ASP A 437 2.30 -39.82 1.20
CA ASP A 437 1.85 -40.33 -0.09
C ASP A 437 0.51 -39.70 -0.49
N VAL A 438 0.35 -39.43 -1.79
CA VAL A 438 -0.92 -39.16 -2.47
C VAL A 438 -1.19 -40.32 -3.41
N ASN A 439 -2.30 -41.05 -3.22
CA ASN A 439 -2.68 -42.20 -4.05
C ASN A 439 -1.58 -43.28 -4.17
N GLY A 440 -0.84 -43.54 -3.09
CA GLY A 440 0.20 -44.57 -3.05
C GLY A 440 1.54 -44.19 -3.70
N ARG A 441 1.74 -42.92 -4.06
CA ARG A 441 3.04 -42.36 -4.48
C ARG A 441 3.41 -41.17 -3.62
N LEU A 442 4.71 -40.83 -3.55
CA LEU A 442 5.15 -39.60 -2.88
C LEU A 442 4.38 -38.39 -3.41
N MET A 443 3.94 -37.53 -2.48
CA MET A 443 3.31 -36.25 -2.78
C MET A 443 4.21 -35.41 -3.69
N ARG A 444 3.62 -34.73 -4.68
CA ARG A 444 4.31 -33.84 -5.61
C ARG A 444 3.81 -32.42 -5.43
N SER A 445 4.62 -31.43 -5.82
CA SER A 445 4.24 -30.01 -5.80
C SER A 445 3.02 -29.66 -6.65
N THR A 446 2.73 -30.48 -7.66
CA THR A 446 1.56 -30.34 -8.54
C THR A 446 0.27 -30.90 -7.95
N ASP A 447 0.34 -31.64 -6.83
CA ASP A 447 -0.83 -32.24 -6.20
C ASP A 447 -1.66 -31.18 -5.50
N ARG A 448 -2.98 -31.32 -5.52
CA ARG A 448 -3.85 -30.34 -4.86
C ARG A 448 -3.70 -30.40 -3.34
N ALA A 449 -3.47 -31.60 -2.80
CA ALA A 449 -3.16 -31.78 -1.40
C ALA A 449 -1.86 -31.09 -0.99
N TYR A 450 -0.83 -31.05 -1.86
CA TYR A 450 0.40 -30.30 -1.56
C TYR A 450 0.11 -28.81 -1.38
N GLN A 451 -0.66 -28.20 -2.29
CA GLN A 451 -1.04 -26.80 -2.21
C GLN A 451 -1.80 -26.51 -0.90
N CYS A 452 -2.71 -27.41 -0.50
CA CYS A 452 -3.38 -27.31 0.80
C CYS A 452 -2.41 -27.38 1.98
N PHE A 453 -1.43 -28.29 1.96
CA PHE A 453 -0.40 -28.41 2.99
C PHE A 453 0.47 -27.14 3.07
N GLU A 454 0.93 -26.61 1.93
CA GLU A 454 1.74 -25.37 1.91
C GLU A 454 1.03 -24.18 2.56
N GLU A 455 -0.29 -24.09 2.39
CA GLU A 455 -1.12 -23.03 2.96
C GLU A 455 -1.46 -23.26 4.44
N ASN A 456 -1.64 -24.51 4.87
CA ASN A 456 -2.30 -24.84 6.14
C ASN A 456 -1.48 -25.66 7.14
N ALA A 457 -0.43 -26.39 6.73
CA ALA A 457 0.30 -27.33 7.59
C ALA A 457 0.85 -26.68 8.86
N TRP A 458 1.25 -25.39 8.79
CA TRP A 458 1.75 -24.63 9.93
C TRP A 458 0.71 -24.50 11.06
N ARG A 459 -0.59 -24.46 10.74
CA ARG A 459 -1.69 -24.41 11.73
C ARG A 459 -1.76 -25.67 12.59
N PHE A 460 -1.23 -26.77 12.05
CA PHE A 460 -1.17 -28.09 12.69
C PHE A 460 0.22 -28.38 13.26
N GLY A 461 1.15 -27.44 13.18
CA GLY A 461 2.50 -27.57 13.74
C GLY A 461 3.52 -28.20 12.79
N PHE A 462 3.23 -28.28 11.50
CA PHE A 462 4.12 -28.84 10.49
C PHE A 462 4.76 -27.75 9.61
N ILE A 463 6.01 -27.96 9.23
CA ILE A 463 6.74 -27.15 8.24
C ILE A 463 7.33 -28.06 7.16
N LEU A 464 7.50 -27.54 5.95
CA LEU A 464 8.19 -28.26 4.87
C LEU A 464 9.70 -28.19 5.12
N SER A 465 10.38 -29.34 5.24
CA SER A 465 11.81 -29.37 5.62
C SER A 465 12.76 -29.15 4.46
N TYR A 466 12.38 -29.57 3.26
CA TYR A 466 13.25 -29.51 2.08
C TYR A 466 12.55 -28.77 0.94
N PRO A 467 12.42 -27.44 1.01
CA PRO A 467 11.79 -26.61 -0.02
C PRO A 467 12.66 -26.48 -1.29
N PRO A 468 12.12 -25.94 -2.41
CA PRO A 468 12.88 -25.78 -3.65
C PRO A 468 14.17 -24.96 -3.46
N GLY A 469 15.29 -25.49 -3.97
CA GLY A 469 16.59 -24.83 -3.93
C GLY A 469 17.30 -24.89 -2.57
N ASN A 470 16.93 -25.82 -1.69
CA ASN A 470 17.69 -26.07 -0.45
C ASN A 470 19.03 -26.77 -0.74
N ASP A 471 19.98 -26.58 0.16
CA ASP A 471 21.34 -27.13 0.13
C ASP A 471 21.59 -28.18 1.25
N TYR A 472 20.52 -28.69 1.87
CA TYR A 472 20.61 -29.63 2.99
C TYR A 472 20.75 -31.09 2.57
N LEU A 473 20.20 -31.45 1.41
CA LEU A 473 20.29 -32.79 0.85
C LEU A 473 21.45 -32.87 -0.16
N PRO A 474 22.21 -33.98 -0.21
CA PRO A 474 23.40 -34.09 -1.05
C PRO A 474 23.12 -34.36 -2.54
N GLY A 475 21.86 -34.54 -2.93
CA GLY A 475 21.44 -34.89 -4.30
C GLY A 475 21.24 -33.68 -5.23
N PRO A 476 21.17 -33.88 -6.56
CA PRO A 476 20.92 -32.81 -7.53
C PRO A 476 19.46 -32.32 -7.52
N ASP A 477 18.52 -33.14 -7.06
CA ASP A 477 17.13 -32.77 -6.79
C ASP A 477 16.91 -32.84 -5.28
N THR A 478 16.99 -31.69 -4.62
CA THR A 478 16.88 -31.57 -3.16
C THR A 478 15.47 -31.26 -2.70
N TYR A 479 14.53 -31.06 -3.62
CA TYR A 479 13.16 -30.68 -3.28
C TYR A 479 12.33 -31.90 -2.90
N GLU A 480 11.85 -31.95 -1.66
CA GLU A 480 11.00 -33.04 -1.16
C GLU A 480 9.62 -32.52 -0.74
N PRO A 481 8.68 -32.31 -1.68
CA PRO A 481 7.31 -31.83 -1.38
C PRO A 481 6.51 -32.76 -0.44
N TRP A 482 6.97 -33.99 -0.26
CA TRP A 482 6.36 -35.00 0.60
C TRP A 482 6.85 -34.97 2.05
N HIS A 483 7.96 -34.30 2.37
CA HIS A 483 8.63 -34.42 3.66
C HIS A 483 8.27 -33.26 4.61
N TRP A 484 7.46 -33.56 5.63
CA TRP A 484 6.95 -32.55 6.56
C TRP A 484 7.43 -32.80 7.99
N ARG A 485 7.97 -31.75 8.62
CA ARG A 485 8.51 -31.78 9.98
C ARG A 485 7.56 -31.16 10.99
N TYR A 486 7.23 -31.91 12.04
CA TYR A 486 6.53 -31.38 13.20
C TYR A 486 7.47 -30.57 14.09
N VAL A 487 7.07 -29.34 14.39
CA VAL A 487 7.79 -28.40 15.27
C VAL A 487 6.91 -27.84 16.38
N GLY A 488 5.62 -28.20 16.39
CA GLY A 488 4.60 -27.60 17.25
C GLY A 488 3.98 -26.34 16.63
N LYS A 489 2.71 -26.07 16.96
CA LYS A 489 1.92 -24.98 16.33
C LYS A 489 2.54 -23.60 16.47
N GLN A 490 3.02 -23.28 17.67
CA GLN A 490 3.62 -21.97 17.93
C GLN A 490 4.92 -21.77 17.14
N THR A 491 5.79 -22.78 17.11
CA THR A 491 7.04 -22.73 16.35
C THR A 491 6.80 -22.74 14.84
N ALA A 492 5.79 -23.48 14.35
CA ALA A 492 5.41 -23.48 12.94
C ALA A 492 4.81 -22.15 12.51
N LEU A 493 3.96 -21.54 13.35
CA LEU A 493 3.48 -20.16 13.16
C LEU A 493 4.64 -19.18 13.13
N LEU A 494 5.59 -19.30 14.07
CA LEU A 494 6.79 -18.46 14.10
C LEU A 494 7.61 -18.61 12.81
N TYR A 495 7.82 -19.84 12.32
CA TYR A 495 8.48 -20.07 11.02
C TYR A 495 7.68 -19.48 9.85
N ARG A 496 6.35 -19.53 9.88
CA ARG A 496 5.51 -18.98 8.81
C ARG A 496 5.55 -17.45 8.78
N GLU A 497 5.46 -16.80 9.93
CA GLU A 497 5.42 -15.34 10.06
C GLU A 497 6.80 -14.71 9.95
N ALA A 498 7.79 -15.39 10.51
CA ALA A 498 9.15 -14.91 10.65
C ALA A 498 10.07 -16.13 10.64
N GLY A 499 10.12 -16.92 9.56
CA GLY A 499 11.08 -17.99 9.20
C GLY A 499 12.16 -17.45 8.26
N PRO A 500 13.41 -17.96 8.21
CA PRO A 500 14.26 -17.69 7.06
C PRO A 500 13.64 -18.38 5.84
N ILE A 501 13.57 -17.68 4.71
CA ILE A 501 12.92 -18.21 3.50
C ILE A 501 13.65 -19.45 3.02
N ASN A 502 12.90 -20.53 2.77
CA ASN A 502 13.39 -21.81 2.27
C ASN A 502 14.51 -22.44 3.12
N LYS A 503 14.64 -22.04 4.38
CA LYS A 503 15.75 -22.45 5.26
C LYS A 503 15.26 -23.00 6.62
N PRO A 504 14.33 -23.98 6.62
CA PRO A 504 13.73 -24.52 7.84
C PRO A 504 14.76 -25.15 8.79
N GLN A 505 15.83 -25.75 8.28
CA GLN A 505 16.89 -26.32 9.13
C GLN A 505 17.70 -25.25 9.87
N GLU A 506 18.03 -24.13 9.21
CA GLU A 506 18.67 -22.99 9.87
C GLU A 506 17.77 -22.40 10.96
N PHE A 507 16.46 -22.37 10.73
CA PHE A 507 15.50 -21.92 11.73
C PHE A 507 15.49 -22.77 13.00
N LEU A 508 15.61 -24.10 12.84
CA LEU A 508 15.70 -25.05 13.94
C LEU A 508 17.07 -24.98 14.65
N ALA A 509 18.14 -24.74 13.90
CA ALA A 509 19.50 -24.59 14.43
C ALA A 509 19.73 -23.26 15.18
N ALA A 510 18.90 -22.24 14.97
CA ALA A 510 19.00 -20.92 15.61
C ALA A 510 18.53 -20.88 17.09
N LEU A 511 18.62 -21.98 17.83
CA LEU A 511 18.41 -21.99 19.29
C LEU A 511 19.71 -21.55 19.99
N PRO A 512 19.65 -20.70 21.04
CA PRO A 512 20.85 -20.12 21.67
C PRO A 512 21.93 -21.14 22.06
N CYS A 513 21.54 -22.31 22.57
CA CYS A 513 22.45 -23.38 22.95
C CYS A 513 23.19 -24.04 21.76
N TYR A 514 22.58 -24.10 20.57
CA TYR A 514 23.27 -24.55 19.35
C TYR A 514 24.12 -23.43 18.72
N GLU A 515 23.69 -22.17 18.86
CA GLU A 515 24.37 -20.98 18.34
C GLU A 515 25.71 -20.74 19.05
N GLU A 516 25.76 -20.87 20.38
CA GLU A 516 27.00 -20.72 21.16
C GLU A 516 28.10 -21.70 20.72
N ARG A 517 27.74 -22.95 20.39
CA ARG A 517 28.68 -23.95 19.86
C ARG A 517 29.13 -23.63 18.45
N ALA A 518 28.21 -23.24 17.58
CA ALA A 518 28.52 -22.85 16.19
C ALA A 518 29.44 -21.61 16.13
N MET A 519 29.19 -20.60 16.97
CA MET A 519 30.05 -19.41 17.10
C MET A 519 31.42 -19.72 17.69
N ALA A 520 31.53 -20.72 18.56
CA ALA A 520 32.80 -21.18 19.11
C ALA A 520 33.60 -22.10 18.15
N GLY A 521 33.04 -22.45 16.98
CA GLY A 521 33.66 -23.39 16.04
C GLY A 521 33.73 -24.83 16.56
N ILE A 522 32.90 -25.18 17.56
CA ILE A 522 32.84 -26.51 18.19
C ILE A 522 31.69 -27.28 17.53
N TRP A 523 32.04 -28.22 16.66
CA TRP A 523 31.07 -29.07 15.95
C TRP A 523 30.88 -30.40 16.69
N SER A 524 29.62 -30.79 16.91
CA SER A 524 29.26 -32.05 17.58
C SER A 524 29.70 -33.25 16.75
N ILE A 525 30.37 -34.21 17.39
CA ILE A 525 30.61 -35.55 16.83
C ILE A 525 29.44 -36.48 17.20
N ALA A 526 29.14 -37.46 16.36
CA ALA A 526 27.97 -38.36 16.47
C ALA A 526 27.85 -39.14 17.81
N SER A 527 28.85 -39.07 18.70
CA SER A 527 28.85 -39.72 20.01
C SER A 527 28.64 -38.76 21.21
N GLU A 528 28.41 -37.47 21.00
CA GLU A 528 28.14 -36.51 22.07
C GLU A 528 26.63 -36.39 22.39
N GLU A 529 26.31 -36.21 23.68
CA GLU A 529 24.95 -35.86 24.11
C GLU A 529 24.51 -34.50 23.54
N ASP A 530 23.20 -34.32 23.35
CA ASP A 530 22.64 -33.05 22.86
C ASP A 530 23.03 -31.87 23.75
N VAL A 531 23.59 -30.80 23.19
CA VAL A 531 24.05 -29.68 24.02
C VAL A 531 22.91 -28.97 24.75
N CYS A 532 21.72 -28.90 24.16
CA CYS A 532 20.55 -28.25 24.76
C CYS A 532 19.87 -29.16 25.78
N LEU A 533 19.77 -30.47 25.53
CA LEU A 533 19.19 -31.43 26.49
C LEU A 533 20.15 -31.74 27.65
N ALA A 534 21.47 -31.76 27.43
CA ALA A 534 22.48 -31.97 28.46
C ALA A 534 22.52 -30.80 29.47
N GLN A 535 22.35 -29.56 28.98
CA GLN A 535 22.21 -28.38 29.85
C GLN A 535 20.97 -28.47 30.76
N MET A 536 19.89 -29.11 30.30
CA MET A 536 18.69 -29.36 31.13
C MET A 536 18.91 -30.46 32.17
N ALA A 537 19.67 -31.51 31.85
CA ALA A 537 19.98 -32.61 32.78
C ALA A 537 20.95 -32.21 33.92
N GLY A 538 21.77 -31.17 33.71
CA GLY A 538 22.72 -30.65 34.70
C GLY A 538 22.15 -29.59 35.67
N ALA A 539 20.88 -29.21 35.54
CA ALA A 539 20.25 -28.26 36.46
C ALA A 539 19.92 -28.95 37.81
N PRO A 540 20.43 -28.47 38.96
CA PRO A 540 20.14 -29.08 40.25
C PRO A 540 18.65 -28.98 40.56
N GLY A 541 18.07 -30.12 40.92
CA GLY A 541 16.63 -30.33 41.05
C GLY A 541 15.91 -29.38 42.01
N GLY A 542 14.65 -29.10 41.67
CA GLY A 542 13.71 -28.34 42.48
C GLY A 542 12.30 -28.93 42.40
N ALA A 543 12.15 -30.24 42.60
CA ALA A 543 10.87 -30.83 42.98
C ALA A 543 10.84 -31.02 44.50
N SER A 544 10.04 -30.19 45.19
CA SER A 544 9.55 -30.44 46.56
C SER A 544 8.40 -29.45 46.81
N ALA A 545 7.18 -29.84 46.49
CA ALA A 545 6.23 -30.41 47.44
C ALA A 545 5.46 -29.33 48.23
N SER A 546 4.18 -29.26 47.88
CA SER A 546 3.06 -28.86 48.72
C SER A 546 3.33 -29.05 50.23
N SER A 547 3.21 -27.97 51.00
CA SER A 547 2.61 -28.07 52.32
C SER A 547 1.70 -26.87 52.58
N ARG A 548 0.50 -27.21 53.04
CA ARG A 548 -0.64 -26.33 53.28
C ARG A 548 -0.34 -25.34 54.39
N SER A 549 -0.72 -24.08 54.15
CA SER A 549 -1.03 -23.12 55.19
C SER A 549 -2.16 -23.67 56.07
N GLN A 550 -1.85 -24.01 57.31
CA GLN A 550 -2.81 -24.09 58.40
C GLN A 550 -2.84 -22.73 59.12
N LYS A 551 -3.93 -21.98 58.91
CA LYS A 551 -4.63 -21.22 59.97
C LYS A 551 -5.77 -22.15 60.44
N ALA A 552 -6.20 -22.29 61.70
CA ALA A 552 -6.16 -21.51 62.95
C ALA A 552 -6.47 -22.53 64.11
N PRO A 553 -6.58 -22.18 65.42
CA PRO A 553 -6.75 -20.87 66.05
C PRO A 553 -5.52 -20.33 66.79
#